data_AF-G0NFA8-F1
#
_entry.id   AF-G0NFA8-F1
#
_cell.length_a   1.000
_cell.length_b   1.000
_cell.length_c   1.000
_cell.angle_alpha   90.00
_cell.angle_beta   90.00
_cell.angle_gamma   90.00
#
_symmetry.space_group_name_H-M   'P 1'
#
loop_
_entity.id
_entity.type
_entity.pdbx_description
1 polymer ?
#
loop_
_entity_poly.entity_id
_entity_poly.type
_entity_poly.pdbx_seq_one_letter_code
_entity_poly.pdbx_strand_id
1 'polypeptide(L)'
;MIFAASPPNTTISASTIPANSTEASITTTEIPRPRGCETVHPSWEGAYERCMDVSNHVIYFNQIIESNLFGSVPVLEIDYENILSMCAAYDRCPKTNVRQCFLPYLSSEVERICRAGKVLKSNYGVCLRETLKPLPQVNPTAEAKQMCTNITLERENYNMKLLQKCGWPAMSSFMDQINILKEIFNCTQWPEFV
;
A
#
# COMPACT_ATOMS: atom_id res chain seq x y z
N MET A 1 -51.02 -1.38 -73.21
CA MET A 1 -50.72 -0.37 -74.25
C MET A 1 -50.18 0.84 -73.50
N ILE A 2 -48.96 1.35 -73.61
CA ILE A 2 -48.02 1.49 -74.74
C ILE A 2 -46.57 1.29 -74.20
N PHE A 3 -45.68 0.91 -75.11
CA PHE A 3 -44.27 0.55 -74.96
C PHE A 3 -43.28 1.71 -74.74
N ALA A 4 -42.16 1.37 -74.09
CA ALA A 4 -40.75 1.70 -74.36
C ALA A 4 -40.22 3.16 -74.30
N ALA A 5 -39.12 3.36 -73.57
CA ALA A 5 -37.78 3.57 -74.14
C ALA A 5 -36.69 3.75 -73.06
N SER A 6 -35.56 3.07 -73.23
CA SER A 6 -34.20 3.44 -72.76
C SER A 6 -33.33 3.65 -74.03
N PRO A 7 -32.06 4.16 -74.03
CA PRO A 7 -31.17 4.78 -73.03
C PRO A 7 -30.54 6.12 -73.59
N PRO A 8 -29.41 6.71 -73.09
CA PRO A 8 -28.05 6.17 -73.28
C PRO A 8 -27.06 6.37 -72.10
N ASN A 9 -25.91 5.71 -72.26
CA ASN A 9 -24.74 5.59 -71.40
C ASN A 9 -23.70 6.68 -71.73
N THR A 10 -23.12 7.41 -70.77
CA THR A 10 -21.82 8.13 -70.94
C THR A 10 -21.09 8.41 -69.60
N THR A 11 -20.03 7.64 -69.39
CA THR A 11 -18.65 7.97 -68.94
C THR A 11 -18.34 9.12 -67.95
N ILE A 12 -17.86 8.70 -66.77
CA ILE A 12 -16.69 9.13 -65.97
C ILE A 12 -16.28 10.63 -65.97
N SER A 13 -16.23 11.20 -64.77
CA SER A 13 -15.10 12.07 -64.36
C SER A 13 -14.88 11.91 -62.84
N ALA A 14 -13.70 11.41 -62.49
CA ALA A 14 -13.21 11.36 -61.13
C ALA A 14 -12.85 12.79 -60.68
N SER A 15 -13.61 13.34 -59.74
CA SER A 15 -13.21 14.55 -59.03
C SER A 15 -12.54 14.13 -57.73
N THR A 16 -11.22 14.24 -57.73
CA THR A 16 -10.35 14.22 -56.56
C THR A 16 -10.79 15.30 -55.58
N ILE A 17 -11.42 14.90 -54.47
CA ILE A 17 -11.63 15.76 -53.32
C ILE A 17 -10.36 15.66 -52.47
N PRO A 18 -9.63 16.76 -52.20
CA PRO A 18 -8.52 16.71 -51.27
C PRO A 18 -9.07 16.43 -49.86
N ALA A 19 -8.65 15.30 -49.30
CA ALA A 19 -8.87 14.93 -47.92
C ALA A 19 -8.25 16.00 -47.01
N ASN A 20 -9.07 16.94 -46.56
CA ASN A 20 -8.76 17.78 -45.41
C ASN A 20 -9.56 17.24 -44.21
N SER A 21 -9.22 16.02 -43.80
CA SER A 21 -9.56 15.52 -42.47
C SER A 21 -8.30 15.70 -41.64
N THR A 22 -8.24 16.83 -40.95
CA THR A 22 -7.37 17.01 -39.80
C THR A 22 -7.76 15.91 -38.81
N GLU A 23 -7.04 14.79 -38.84
CA GLU A 23 -7.08 13.80 -37.78
C GLU A 23 -6.65 14.53 -36.51
N ALA A 24 -7.64 14.94 -35.72
CA ALA A 24 -7.44 15.19 -34.32
C ALA A 24 -6.91 13.87 -33.75
N SER A 25 -5.59 13.77 -33.63
CA SER A 25 -4.93 12.77 -32.80
C SER A 25 -5.57 12.89 -31.42
N ILE A 26 -6.52 12.01 -31.14
CA ILE A 26 -6.99 11.73 -29.79
C ILE A 26 -5.74 11.19 -29.11
N THR A 27 -5.02 12.08 -28.43
CA THR A 27 -4.01 11.70 -27.48
C THR A 27 -4.79 10.95 -26.41
N THR A 28 -4.82 9.62 -26.51
CA THR A 28 -5.25 8.74 -25.43
C THR A 28 -4.50 9.23 -24.22
N THR A 29 -5.18 9.98 -23.36
CA THR A 29 -4.64 10.41 -22.08
C THR A 29 -4.43 9.09 -21.35
N GLU A 30 -3.19 8.61 -21.30
CA GLU A 30 -2.87 7.39 -20.57
C GLU A 30 -3.39 7.60 -19.15
N ILE A 31 -4.48 6.92 -18.82
CA ILE A 31 -4.96 6.85 -17.44
C ILE A 31 -3.76 6.33 -16.65
N PRO A 32 -3.22 7.10 -15.67
CA PRO A 32 -2.03 6.70 -14.95
C PRO A 32 -2.28 5.33 -14.35
N ARG A 33 -1.52 4.31 -14.77
CA ARG A 33 -1.61 3.00 -14.14
C ARG A 33 -1.02 3.15 -12.74
N PRO A 34 -1.80 2.93 -11.67
CA PRO A 34 -1.26 3.05 -10.33
C PRO A 34 -0.26 1.91 -10.11
N ARG A 35 0.72 2.20 -9.28
CA ARG A 35 1.84 1.28 -9.00
C ARG A 35 1.29 -0.06 -8.49
N GLY A 36 1.72 -1.15 -9.10
CA GLY A 36 1.31 -2.51 -8.75
C GLY A 36 0.05 -3.02 -9.48
N CYS A 37 -0.70 -2.18 -10.20
CA CYS A 37 -1.88 -2.62 -10.97
C CYS A 37 -1.62 -2.72 -12.47
N GLU A 38 -0.35 -2.72 -12.91
CA GLU A 38 0.03 -2.66 -14.32
C GLU A 38 -0.52 -3.83 -15.15
N THR A 39 -0.82 -4.95 -14.47
CA THR A 39 -1.37 -6.18 -15.06
C THR A 39 -2.89 -6.26 -15.08
N VAL A 40 -3.59 -5.33 -14.43
CA VAL A 40 -5.07 -5.28 -14.41
C VAL A 40 -5.53 -4.34 -15.51
N HIS A 41 -6.29 -4.86 -16.47
CA HIS A 41 -6.71 -4.06 -17.62
C HIS A 41 -7.77 -3.02 -17.20
N PRO A 42 -7.68 -1.74 -17.63
CA PRO A 42 -8.64 -0.70 -17.24
C PRO A 42 -10.09 -0.99 -17.63
N SER A 43 -10.32 -1.80 -18.67
CA SER A 43 -11.67 -2.21 -19.08
C SER A 43 -12.30 -3.30 -18.21
N TRP A 44 -11.57 -3.85 -17.22
CA TRP A 44 -12.11 -4.77 -16.24
C TRP A 44 -12.67 -3.97 -15.07
N GLU A 45 -13.83 -3.36 -15.32
CA GLU A 45 -14.55 -2.53 -14.35
C GLU A 45 -14.80 -3.31 -13.04
N GLY A 46 -14.66 -2.64 -11.89
CA GLY A 46 -14.65 -3.26 -10.56
C GLY A 46 -13.34 -3.95 -10.17
N ALA A 47 -12.69 -4.72 -11.08
CA ALA A 47 -11.38 -5.33 -10.80
C ALA A 47 -10.26 -4.27 -10.80
N TYR A 48 -10.29 -3.37 -11.78
CA TYR A 48 -9.36 -2.25 -11.88
C TYR A 48 -9.53 -1.27 -10.70
N GLU A 49 -10.78 -0.90 -10.37
CA GLU A 49 -11.11 -0.04 -9.23
C GLU A 49 -10.62 -0.64 -7.91
N ARG A 50 -10.90 -1.93 -7.68
CA ARG A 50 -10.41 -2.63 -6.48
C ARG A 50 -8.89 -2.60 -6.39
N CYS A 51 -8.18 -2.85 -7.49
CA CYS A 51 -6.72 -2.81 -7.48
C CYS A 51 -6.21 -1.39 -7.17
N MET A 52 -6.80 -0.38 -7.82
CA MET A 52 -6.49 1.04 -7.60
C MET A 52 -6.67 1.45 -6.15
N ASP A 53 -7.83 1.12 -5.57
CA ASP A 53 -8.16 1.47 -4.18
C ASP A 53 -7.18 0.83 -3.21
N VAL A 54 -6.89 -0.47 -3.38
CA VAL A 54 -5.90 -1.15 -2.53
C VAL A 54 -4.51 -0.54 -2.74
N SER A 55 -4.12 -0.23 -3.97
CA SER A 55 -2.80 0.36 -4.27
C SER A 55 -2.63 1.71 -3.58
N ASN A 56 -3.64 2.56 -3.66
CA ASN A 56 -3.66 3.87 -3.01
C ASN A 56 -3.53 3.74 -1.49
N HIS A 57 -4.25 2.81 -0.86
CA HIS A 57 -4.12 2.53 0.57
C HIS A 57 -2.72 2.02 0.94
N VAL A 58 -2.18 1.05 0.19
CA VAL A 58 -0.83 0.53 0.41
C VAL A 58 0.18 1.67 0.36
N ILE A 59 0.15 2.49 -0.69
CA ILE A 59 1.07 3.61 -0.87
C ILE A 59 0.94 4.61 0.28
N TYR A 60 -0.29 5.00 0.62
CA TYR A 60 -0.56 5.96 1.70
C TYR A 60 -0.02 5.49 3.05
N PHE A 61 -0.39 4.28 3.50
CA PHE A 61 0.07 3.76 4.78
C PHE A 61 1.58 3.55 4.79
N ASN A 62 2.14 3.12 3.66
CA ASN A 62 3.56 2.92 3.53
C ASN A 62 4.34 4.23 3.66
N GLN A 63 3.86 5.32 3.03
CA GLN A 63 4.45 6.64 3.17
C GLN A 63 4.44 7.13 4.62
N ILE A 64 3.34 6.91 5.35
CA ILE A 64 3.28 7.25 6.78
C ILE A 64 4.32 6.44 7.55
N ILE A 65 4.39 5.12 7.37
CA ILE A 65 5.32 4.27 8.12
C ILE A 65 6.79 4.55 7.76
N GLU A 66 7.10 4.90 6.52
CA GLU A 66 8.48 5.23 6.10
C GLU A 66 8.93 6.62 6.57
N SER A 67 8.02 7.59 6.57
CA SER A 67 8.36 8.99 6.88
C SER A 67 8.33 9.29 8.38
N ASN A 68 7.78 8.39 9.18
CA ASN A 68 7.50 8.62 10.59
C ASN A 68 8.02 7.47 11.44
N LEU A 69 8.58 7.78 12.60
CA LEU A 69 9.03 6.75 13.54
C LEU A 69 7.83 5.95 14.08
N PHE A 70 7.94 4.62 14.14
CA PHE A 70 6.93 3.78 14.77
C PHE A 70 6.74 4.17 16.24
N GLY A 71 5.50 4.46 16.65
CA GLY A 71 5.19 5.00 17.98
C GLY A 71 5.08 6.53 18.05
N SER A 72 5.29 7.24 16.94
CA SER A 72 4.92 8.65 16.80
C SER A 72 3.43 8.83 16.52
N VAL A 73 2.89 10.03 16.77
CA VAL A 73 1.45 10.33 16.58
C VAL A 73 0.94 9.91 15.20
N PRO A 74 1.58 10.26 14.07
CA PRO A 74 1.07 9.91 12.75
C PRO A 74 0.96 8.40 12.51
N VAL A 75 1.84 7.59 13.13
CA VAL A 75 1.81 6.12 12.99
C VAL A 75 0.77 5.50 13.92
N LEU A 76 0.64 6.04 15.14
CA LEU A 76 -0.31 5.54 16.13
C LEU A 76 -1.77 5.87 15.78
N GLU A 77 -2.00 6.93 14.99
CA GLU A 77 -3.33 7.33 14.50
C GLU A 77 -3.72 6.67 13.18
N ILE A 78 -2.86 5.82 12.60
CA ILE A 78 -3.21 5.04 11.41
C ILE A 78 -4.43 4.16 11.71
N ASP A 79 -5.38 4.15 10.77
CA ASP A 79 -6.47 3.18 10.75
C ASP A 79 -5.93 1.77 10.44
N TYR A 80 -5.46 1.10 11.48
CA TYR A 80 -4.91 -0.24 11.38
C TYR A 80 -5.97 -1.28 11.04
N GLU A 81 -7.28 -1.04 11.23
CA GLU A 81 -8.33 -1.98 10.83
C GLU A 81 -8.42 -2.06 9.30
N ASN A 82 -8.32 -0.91 8.62
CA ASN A 82 -8.22 -0.88 7.16
C ASN A 82 -6.95 -1.59 6.65
N ILE A 83 -5.81 -1.40 7.32
CA ILE A 83 -4.60 -2.18 7.01
C ILE A 83 -4.88 -3.68 7.12
N LEU A 84 -5.44 -4.14 8.24
CA LEU A 84 -5.67 -5.56 8.50
C LEU A 84 -6.67 -6.19 7.55
N SER A 85 -7.72 -5.46 7.17
CA SER A 85 -8.69 -5.88 6.16
C SER A 85 -8.00 -6.16 4.81
N MET A 86 -7.14 -5.24 4.39
CA MET A 86 -6.31 -5.41 3.19
C MET A 86 -5.33 -6.58 3.34
N CYS A 87 -4.64 -6.71 4.47
CA CYS A 87 -3.74 -7.84 4.73
C CYS A 87 -4.46 -9.20 4.62
N ALA A 88 -5.69 -9.28 5.14
CA ALA A 88 -6.51 -10.48 5.02
C ALA A 88 -6.88 -10.80 3.57
N ALA A 89 -7.05 -9.79 2.71
CA ALA A 89 -7.27 -10.00 1.28
C ALA A 89 -6.05 -10.62 0.60
N TYR A 90 -4.84 -10.20 0.96
CA TYR A 90 -3.58 -10.79 0.49
C TYR A 90 -3.37 -12.21 1.02
N ASP A 91 -3.62 -12.46 2.31
CA ASP A 91 -3.46 -13.79 2.92
C ASP A 91 -4.41 -14.84 2.32
N ARG A 92 -5.63 -14.43 1.94
CA ARG A 92 -6.61 -15.30 1.27
C ARG A 92 -6.30 -15.54 -0.20
N CYS A 93 -5.40 -14.74 -0.79
CA CYS A 93 -5.03 -14.91 -2.18
C CYS A 93 -3.92 -15.97 -2.30
N PRO A 94 -4.08 -17.02 -3.13
CA PRO A 94 -3.01 -17.98 -3.36
C PRO A 94 -1.76 -17.27 -3.85
N LYS A 95 -0.60 -17.54 -3.23
CA LYS A 95 0.69 -16.90 -3.60
C LYS A 95 1.07 -17.11 -5.07
N THR A 96 0.63 -18.21 -5.67
CA THR A 96 0.81 -18.53 -7.10
C THR A 96 -0.10 -17.74 -8.03
N ASN A 97 -1.07 -16.99 -7.49
CA ASN A 97 -2.18 -16.45 -8.25
C ASN A 97 -2.64 -15.04 -7.82
N VAL A 98 -1.73 -14.23 -7.27
CA VAL A 98 -2.01 -12.85 -6.81
C VAL A 98 -2.69 -11.99 -7.88
N ARG A 99 -2.33 -12.22 -9.15
CA ARG A 99 -2.92 -11.51 -10.31
C ARG A 99 -4.42 -11.78 -10.50
N GLN A 100 -4.91 -12.96 -10.14
CA GLN A 100 -6.35 -13.29 -10.24
C GLN A 100 -7.16 -12.76 -9.07
N CYS A 101 -6.52 -12.25 -8.01
CA CYS A 101 -7.19 -11.59 -6.90
C CYS A 101 -7.36 -10.07 -7.13
N PHE A 102 -6.86 -9.54 -8.25
CA PHE A 102 -6.89 -8.11 -8.58
C PHE A 102 -6.31 -7.23 -7.47
N LEU A 103 -5.27 -7.73 -6.81
CA LEU A 103 -4.51 -7.02 -5.79
C LEU A 103 -3.22 -6.45 -6.40
N PRO A 104 -2.76 -5.27 -5.96
CA PRO A 104 -1.55 -4.68 -6.50
C PRO A 104 -0.30 -5.50 -6.16
N TYR A 105 0.63 -5.56 -7.10
CA TYR A 105 1.93 -6.20 -6.95
C TYR A 105 2.92 -5.31 -6.18
N LEU A 106 2.65 -5.16 -4.88
CA LEU A 106 3.43 -4.37 -3.93
C LEU A 106 3.79 -5.23 -2.71
N SER A 107 4.31 -6.44 -2.94
CA SER A 107 4.42 -7.47 -1.90
C SER A 107 5.25 -7.04 -0.70
N SER A 108 6.35 -6.30 -0.92
CA SER A 108 7.22 -5.80 0.15
C SER A 108 6.53 -4.73 1.00
N GLU A 109 5.86 -3.77 0.36
CA GLU A 109 5.14 -2.70 1.05
C GLU A 109 3.97 -3.27 1.83
N VAL A 110 3.21 -4.18 1.23
CA VAL A 110 2.12 -4.91 1.89
C VAL A 110 2.65 -5.67 3.09
N GLU A 111 3.74 -6.42 2.96
CA GLU A 111 4.31 -7.15 4.10
C GLU A 111 4.68 -6.21 5.25
N ARG A 112 5.36 -5.10 4.95
CA ARG A 112 5.75 -4.10 5.96
C ARG A 112 4.54 -3.48 6.65
N ILE A 113 3.56 -2.97 5.91
CA ILE A 113 2.39 -2.32 6.52
C ILE A 113 1.53 -3.34 7.27
N CYS A 114 1.45 -4.60 6.82
CA CYS A 114 0.75 -5.66 7.53
C CYS A 114 1.43 -6.05 8.84
N ARG A 115 2.77 -6.10 8.87
CA ARG A 115 3.54 -6.28 10.10
C ARG A 115 3.29 -5.12 11.07
N ALA A 116 3.35 -3.88 10.60
CA ALA A 116 3.06 -2.70 11.42
C ALA A 116 1.62 -2.71 11.96
N GLY A 117 0.62 -3.02 11.12
CA GLY A 117 -0.79 -3.11 11.50
C GLY A 117 -1.04 -4.18 12.58
N LYS A 118 -0.37 -5.33 12.51
CA LYS A 118 -0.42 -6.37 13.56
C LYS A 118 0.10 -5.84 14.89
N VAL A 119 1.23 -5.11 14.90
CA VAL A 119 1.77 -4.50 16.12
C VAL A 119 0.82 -3.42 16.65
N LEU A 120 0.28 -2.55 15.78
CA LEU A 120 -0.66 -1.50 16.17
C LEU A 120 -1.94 -2.06 16.81
N LYS A 121 -2.49 -3.17 16.28
CA LYS A 121 -3.65 -3.86 16.86
C LYS A 121 -3.38 -4.49 18.22
N SER A 122 -2.15 -4.92 18.44
CA SER A 122 -1.77 -5.73 19.60
C SER A 122 -1.95 -4.98 20.93
N ASN A 123 -1.98 -5.69 22.06
CA ASN A 123 -2.07 -5.05 23.38
C ASN A 123 -0.91 -4.07 23.63
N TYR A 124 0.25 -4.33 23.04
CA TYR A 124 1.37 -3.39 23.06
C TYR A 124 1.06 -2.09 22.29
N GLY A 125 0.49 -2.21 21.09
CA GLY A 125 0.08 -1.07 20.27
C GLY A 125 -1.05 -0.24 20.89
N VAL A 126 -1.98 -0.89 21.59
CA VAL A 126 -3.01 -0.22 22.40
C VAL A 126 -2.36 0.57 23.54
N CYS A 127 -1.45 -0.03 24.30
CA CYS A 127 -0.76 0.71 25.37
C CYS A 127 0.10 1.87 24.84
N LEU A 128 0.73 1.71 23.66
CA LEU A 128 1.48 2.79 23.02
C LEU A 128 0.59 4.02 22.76
N ARG A 129 -0.67 3.80 22.35
CA ARG A 129 -1.65 4.88 22.11
C ARG A 129 -2.13 5.54 23.40
N GLU A 130 -2.34 4.76 24.46
CA GLU A 130 -3.01 5.24 25.68
C GLU A 130 -2.05 5.82 26.73
N THR A 131 -0.84 5.27 26.84
CA THR A 131 -0.05 5.41 28.08
C THR A 131 1.39 5.85 27.84
N LEU A 132 1.94 5.56 26.66
CA LEU A 132 3.28 5.99 26.30
C LEU A 132 3.18 7.32 25.56
N LYS A 133 3.95 8.32 26.02
CA LYS A 133 4.05 9.59 25.28
C LYS A 133 4.48 9.25 23.85
N PRO A 134 3.73 9.69 22.82
CA PRO A 134 4.12 9.50 21.45
C PRO A 134 5.56 9.95 21.26
N LEU A 135 6.34 9.17 20.51
CA LEU A 135 7.73 9.54 20.26
C LEU A 135 7.76 10.87 19.51
N PRO A 136 8.59 11.83 19.95
CA PRO A 136 8.85 13.03 19.17
C PRO A 136 9.42 12.62 17.81
N GLN A 137 9.26 13.45 16.78
CA GLN A 137 9.85 13.22 15.46
C GLN A 137 11.05 14.11 15.18
N VAL A 138 11.71 14.58 16.24
CA VAL A 138 12.77 15.58 16.11
C VAL A 138 14.06 14.92 15.62
N ASN A 139 14.32 13.66 16.01
CA ASN A 139 15.46 12.91 15.51
C ASN A 139 15.14 11.41 15.32
N PRO A 140 14.44 11.04 14.22
CA PRO A 140 13.94 9.70 13.99
C PRO A 140 15.01 8.61 14.08
N THR A 141 16.23 8.90 13.61
CA THR A 141 17.36 7.96 13.65
C THR A 141 17.83 7.70 15.08
N ALA A 142 17.98 8.74 15.90
CA ALA A 142 18.42 8.58 17.29
C ALA A 142 17.35 7.89 18.13
N GLU A 143 16.08 8.21 17.90
CA GLU A 143 14.94 7.60 18.58
C GLU A 143 14.77 6.13 18.17
N ALA A 144 14.93 5.79 16.89
CA ALA A 144 14.98 4.41 16.42
C ALA A 144 16.13 3.64 17.06
N LYS A 145 17.33 4.24 17.14
CA LYS A 145 18.48 3.62 17.80
C LYS A 145 18.20 3.36 19.28
N GLN A 146 17.64 4.34 19.99
CA GLN A 146 17.24 4.18 21.39
C GLN A 146 16.22 3.05 21.56
N MET A 147 15.28 2.92 20.63
CA MET A 147 14.32 1.83 20.68
C MET A 147 14.98 0.47 20.45
N CYS A 148 15.94 0.37 19.52
CA CYS A 148 16.74 -0.84 19.34
C CYS A 148 17.56 -1.20 20.59
N THR A 149 18.12 -0.22 21.30
CA THR A 149 18.73 -0.41 22.61
C THR A 149 17.72 -0.97 23.63
N ASN A 150 16.54 -0.36 23.75
CA ASN A 150 15.49 -0.78 24.68
C ASN A 150 15.03 -2.23 24.41
N ILE A 151 14.88 -2.61 23.15
CA ILE A 151 14.39 -3.93 22.74
C ILE A 151 15.48 -5.01 22.84
N THR A 152 16.74 -4.64 22.61
CA THR A 152 17.85 -5.60 22.48
C THR A 152 18.68 -5.68 23.74
N LEU A 153 19.27 -4.57 24.17
CA LEU A 153 20.26 -4.51 25.25
C LEU A 153 19.61 -4.27 26.62
N GLU A 154 18.57 -3.43 26.69
CA GLU A 154 17.86 -3.10 27.92
C GLU A 154 16.49 -3.78 28.04
N ARG A 155 16.33 -4.95 27.40
CA ARG A 155 15.03 -5.62 27.26
C ARG A 155 14.31 -5.86 28.58
N GLU A 156 15.04 -6.32 29.60
CA GLU A 156 14.45 -6.59 30.92
C GLU A 156 13.90 -5.33 31.59
N ASN A 157 14.68 -4.23 31.53
CA ASN A 157 14.26 -2.94 32.04
C ASN A 157 13.03 -2.40 31.28
N TYR A 158 13.02 -2.55 29.95
CA TYR A 158 11.88 -2.14 29.13
C TYR A 158 10.62 -2.99 29.40
N ASN A 159 10.77 -4.30 29.54
CA ASN A 159 9.69 -5.22 29.94
C ASN A 159 9.09 -4.83 31.29
N MET A 160 9.92 -4.53 32.28
CA MET A 160 9.44 -4.08 33.59
C MET A 160 8.67 -2.77 33.50
N LYS A 161 9.14 -1.80 32.71
CA LYS A 161 8.42 -0.54 32.47
C LYS A 161 7.07 -0.78 31.77
N LEU A 162 7.03 -1.68 30.79
CA LEU A 162 5.78 -2.07 30.13
C LEU A 162 4.82 -2.76 31.09
N LEU A 163 5.31 -3.70 31.89
CA LEU A 163 4.49 -4.40 32.88
C LEU A 163 3.86 -3.43 33.89
N GLN A 164 4.65 -2.48 34.40
CA GLN A 164 4.18 -1.49 35.36
C GLN A 164 3.14 -0.52 34.76
N LYS A 165 3.31 -0.12 33.50
CA LYS A 165 2.43 0.87 32.86
C LYS A 165 1.23 0.27 32.15
N CYS A 166 1.39 -0.89 31.55
CA CYS A 166 0.45 -1.50 30.60
C CYS A 166 -0.08 -2.86 31.05
N GLY A 167 0.50 -3.44 32.10
CA GLY A 167 0.17 -4.78 32.57
C GLY A 167 0.74 -5.91 31.70
N TRP A 168 0.46 -7.14 32.15
CA TRP A 168 0.95 -8.36 31.54
C TRP A 168 0.56 -8.56 30.06
N PRO A 169 -0.69 -8.26 29.62
CA PRO A 169 -1.08 -8.49 28.24
C PRO A 169 -0.26 -7.72 27.21
N ALA A 170 0.08 -6.45 27.51
CA ALA A 170 0.90 -5.62 26.65
C ALA A 170 2.36 -6.06 26.66
N MET A 171 2.90 -6.43 27.82
CA MET A 171 4.27 -6.94 27.93
C MET A 171 4.45 -8.28 27.19
N SER A 172 3.51 -9.21 27.35
CA SER A 172 3.50 -10.48 26.59
C SER A 172 3.43 -10.22 25.09
N SER A 173 2.48 -9.38 24.67
CA SER A 173 2.32 -8.99 23.27
C SER A 173 3.57 -8.32 22.69
N PHE A 174 4.27 -7.51 23.48
CA PHE A 174 5.55 -6.91 23.07
C PHE A 174 6.61 -7.99 22.81
N MET A 175 6.73 -8.98 23.71
CA MET A 175 7.69 -10.07 23.55
C MET A 175 7.39 -10.91 22.30
N ASP A 176 6.13 -11.19 22.02
CA ASP A 176 5.71 -11.95 20.83
C ASP A 176 6.03 -11.22 19.51
N GLN A 177 6.03 -9.87 19.55
CA GLN A 177 6.25 -9.02 18.38
C GLN A 177 7.71 -8.53 18.26
N ILE A 178 8.62 -9.00 19.11
CA ILE A 178 9.94 -8.38 19.26
C ILE A 178 10.78 -8.36 17.98
N ASN A 179 10.70 -9.44 17.18
CA ASN A 179 11.42 -9.53 15.92
C ASN A 179 10.84 -8.58 14.87
N ILE A 180 9.51 -8.46 14.83
CA ILE A 180 8.82 -7.52 13.95
C ILE A 180 9.19 -6.08 14.33
N LEU A 181 9.24 -5.77 15.62
CA LEU A 181 9.67 -4.45 16.10
C LEU A 181 11.13 -4.16 15.70
N LYS A 182 12.04 -5.13 15.83
CA LYS A 182 13.43 -4.96 15.38
C LYS A 182 13.54 -4.65 13.88
N GLU A 183 12.73 -5.30 13.06
CA GLU A 183 12.65 -5.03 11.62
C GLU A 183 12.08 -3.63 11.34
N ILE A 184 10.99 -3.26 12.01
CA ILE A 184 10.34 -1.93 11.86
C ILE A 184 11.31 -0.80 12.21
N PHE A 185 12.09 -0.94 13.29
CA PHE A 185 13.11 0.04 13.68
C PHE A 185 14.45 -0.12 12.95
N ASN A 186 14.53 -1.07 12.01
CA ASN A 186 15.73 -1.42 11.24
C ASN A 186 16.97 -1.61 12.13
N CYS A 187 16.86 -2.37 13.22
CA CYS A 187 17.94 -2.51 14.19
C CYS A 187 19.21 -3.13 13.60
N THR A 188 19.10 -3.89 12.51
CA THR A 188 20.23 -4.49 11.80
C THR A 188 21.15 -3.48 11.13
N GLN A 189 20.74 -2.22 10.99
CA GLN A 189 21.61 -1.16 10.49
C GLN A 189 22.76 -0.82 11.45
N TRP A 190 22.67 -1.25 12.71
CA TRP A 190 23.71 -1.05 13.72
C TRP A 190 24.30 -2.39 14.16
N PRO A 191 25.63 -2.59 14.03
CA PRO A 191 26.29 -3.86 14.33
C PRO A 191 26.07 -4.37 15.76
N GLU A 192 25.89 -3.48 16.74
CA GLU A 192 25.69 -3.82 18.15
C GLU A 192 24.36 -4.53 18.46
N PHE A 193 23.43 -4.61 17.50
CA PHE A 193 22.12 -5.25 17.69
C PHE A 193 21.90 -6.52 16.87
N VAL A 194 22.91 -6.94 16.10
CA VAL A 194 22.91 -8.15 15.26
C VAL A 194 23.29 -9.38 16.06
#